data_AF-A0A524RNW1-F1
#
_entry.id   AF-A0A524RNW1-F1
#
_cell.length_a   1.000
_cell.length_b   1.000
_cell.length_c   1.000
_cell.angle_alpha   90.00
_cell.angle_beta   90.00
_cell.angle_gamma   90.00
#
_symmetry.space_group_name_H-M   'P 1'
#
loop_
_entity.id
_entity.type
_entity.pdbx_description
1 polymer ?
#
loop_
_entity_poly.entity_id
_entity_poly.type
_entity_poly.pdbx_seq_one_letter_code
_entity_poly.pdbx_strand_id
1 'polypeptide(L)' 'MVNDLLALPLAERLELVRTLWDSMAADQIGPPLSEAERQLIDQRLDALLADGDHGRDAFALLDDLEQPL' A
#
# COMPACT_ATOMS: atom_id res chain seq x y z
N MET A 1 10.80 4.65 -22.30
CA MET A 1 10.72 3.61 -21.25
C MET A 1 9.59 3.88 -20.25
N VAL A 2 9.60 4.91 -19.40
CA VAL A 2 8.42 5.21 -18.54
C VAL A 2 7.20 5.63 -19.37
N ASN A 3 7.44 6.30 -20.49
CA ASN A 3 6.40 6.79 -21.40
C ASN A 3 5.61 5.65 -22.08
N ASP A 4 6.25 4.50 -22.28
CA ASP A 4 5.63 3.33 -22.95
C ASP A 4 4.69 2.59 -21.98
N LEU A 5 4.99 2.63 -20.68
CA LEU A 5 4.11 2.08 -19.64
C LEU A 5 2.84 2.94 -19.49
N LEU A 6 2.95 4.25 -19.59
CA LEU A 6 1.80 5.16 -19.52
C LEU A 6 0.85 5.03 -20.73
N ALA A 7 1.32 4.46 -21.84
CA ALA A 7 0.50 4.14 -23.01
C ALA A 7 -0.39 2.90 -22.79
N LEU A 8 -0.08 2.06 -21.79
CA LEU A 8 -0.90 0.90 -21.46
C LEU A 8 -2.21 1.32 -20.75
N PRO A 9 -3.32 0.64 -21.03
CA PRO A 9 -4.55 0.78 -20.25
C PRO A 9 -4.29 0.64 -18.75
N LEU A 10 -5.09 1.34 -17.92
CA LEU A 10 -4.92 1.31 -16.46
C LEU A 10 -4.90 -0.12 -15.90
N ALA A 11 -5.80 -0.98 -16.39
CA ALA A 11 -5.85 -2.38 -15.96
C ALA A 11 -4.54 -3.13 -16.23
N GLU A 12 -3.96 -2.96 -17.42
CA GLU A 12 -2.68 -3.60 -17.78
C GLU A 12 -1.52 -3.06 -16.94
N ARG A 13 -1.53 -1.76 -16.63
CA ARG A 13 -0.54 -1.17 -15.71
C ARG A 13 -0.67 -1.74 -14.30
N LEU A 14 -1.89 -1.90 -13.79
CA LEU A 14 -2.13 -2.47 -12.46
C LEU A 14 -1.69 -3.93 -12.39
N GLU A 15 -1.98 -4.74 -13.41
CA GLU A 15 -1.53 -6.13 -13.49
C GLU A 15 0.00 -6.24 -13.57
N LEU A 16 0.65 -5.34 -14.32
CA LEU A 16 2.10 -5.31 -14.40
C LEU A 16 2.74 -4.95 -13.04
N VAL A 17 2.19 -3.94 -12.36
CA VAL A 17 2.63 -3.56 -11.00
C VAL A 17 2.44 -4.73 -10.04
N ARG A 18 1.29 -5.41 -10.07
CA ARG A 18 1.02 -6.58 -9.24
C ARG A 18 2.01 -7.71 -9.51
N THR A 19 2.25 -8.03 -10.77
CA THR A 19 3.17 -9.12 -11.17
C THR A 19 4.59 -8.85 -10.69
N LEU A 20 5.06 -7.61 -10.84
CA LEU A 20 6.37 -7.20 -10.36
C LEU A 20 6.43 -7.25 -8.83
N TRP A 21 5.39 -6.78 -8.15
CA TRP A 21 5.29 -6.84 -6.70
C TRP A 21 5.34 -8.28 -6.18
N ASP A 22 4.55 -9.19 -6.77
CA ASP A 22 4.52 -10.60 -6.39
C ASP A 22 5.89 -11.27 -6.61
N SER A 23 6.61 -10.94 -7.68
CA SER A 23 7.97 -11.46 -7.91
C SER A 23 8.98 -11.00 -6.86
N MET A 24 8.90 -9.74 -6.40
CA MET A 24 9.80 -9.21 -5.37
C MET A 24 9.41 -9.71 -3.98
N ALA A 25 8.12 -9.87 -3.72
CA ALA A 25 7.61 -10.41 -2.47
C ALA A 25 7.96 -11.90 -2.30
N ALA A 26 8.03 -12.66 -3.41
CA ALA A 26 8.49 -14.04 -3.39
C ALA A 26 9.95 -14.18 -2.93
N ASP A 27 10.81 -13.22 -3.27
CA ASP A 27 12.23 -13.20 -2.88
C ASP A 27 12.46 -12.54 -1.51
N GLN A 28 11.53 -11.71 -1.03
CA GLN A 28 11.61 -11.06 0.27
C GLN A 28 10.84 -11.84 1.35
N ILE A 29 11.57 -12.63 2.14
CA ILE A 29 11.07 -13.22 3.38
C ILE A 29 11.08 -12.13 4.48
N GLY A 30 10.13 -11.21 4.42
CA GLY A 30 9.84 -10.32 5.55
C GLY A 30 9.39 -11.14 6.78
N PRO A 31 9.47 -10.58 8.00
CA PRO A 31 8.88 -11.23 9.16
C PRO A 31 7.39 -11.48 8.90
N PRO A 32 6.85 -12.65 9.27
CA PRO A 32 5.42 -12.89 9.15
C PRO A 32 4.68 -11.87 10.01
N LEU A 33 3.56 -11.36 9.49
CA LEU A 33 2.67 -10.52 10.28
C LEU A 33 2.26 -11.26 11.56
N SER A 34 2.41 -10.60 12.69
CA SER A 34 1.84 -11.04 13.95
C SER A 34 0.31 -10.97 13.88
N GLU A 35 -0.36 -11.74 14.74
CA GLU A 35 -1.82 -11.74 14.83
C GLU A 35 -2.38 -10.34 15.14
N ALA A 36 -1.68 -9.58 15.99
CA ALA A 36 -2.05 -8.21 16.33
C ALA A 36 -1.98 -7.27 15.11
N GLU A 37 -0.96 -7.42 14.27
CA GLU A 37 -0.83 -6.62 13.05
C GLU A 37 -1.90 -6.98 12.01
N ARG A 38 -2.19 -8.28 11.86
CA ARG A 38 -3.27 -8.75 10.98
C ARG A 38 -4.63 -8.21 11.43
N GLN A 39 -4.92 -8.29 12.73
CA GLN A 39 -6.17 -7.79 13.28
C GLN A 39 -6.31 -6.27 13.13
N LEU A 40 -5.21 -5.52 13.26
CA LEU A 40 -5.21 -4.08 13.00
C LEU A 40 -5.50 -3.76 11.53
N ILE A 41 -4.95 -4.53 10.59
CA ILE A 41 -5.22 -4.36 9.16
C ILE A 41 -6.70 -4.61 8.87
N ASP A 42 -7.26 -5.71 9.39
CA ASP A 42 -8.67 -6.06 9.19
C ASP A 42 -9.60 -4.96 9.73
N GLN A 43 -9.34 -4.46 10.94
CA GLN A 43 -10.10 -3.35 11.53
C GLN A 43 -10.07 -2.07 10.69
N ARG A 44 -8.90 -1.72 10.14
CA ARG A 44 -8.76 -0.53 9.28
C ARG A 44 -9.47 -0.72 7.94
N LEU A 45 -9.47 -1.93 7.41
CA LEU A 45 -10.20 -2.25 6.18
C LEU A 45 -11.71 -2.14 6.40
N ASP A 46 -12.21 -2.66 7.51
CA ASP A 46 -13.63 -2.59 7.87
C ASP A 46 -14.09 -1.14 8.04
N ALA A 47 -13.32 -0.30 8.73
CA ALA A 47 -13.62 1.13 8.89
C ALA A 47 -13.65 1.87 7.54
N LEU A 48 -12.71 1.56 6.65
CA LEU A 48 -12.69 2.12 5.30
C LEU A 48 -13.92 1.71 4.48
N LEU A 49 -14.33 0.43 4.56
CA LEU A 49 -15.46 -0.09 3.79
C LEU A 49 -16.82 0.38 4.34
N ALA A 50 -16.93 0.57 5.65
CA ALA A 50 -18.16 1.03 6.31
C ALA A 50 -18.39 2.53 6.14
N ASP A 51 -17.38 3.34 6.49
CA ASP A 51 -17.55 4.78 6.66
C ASP A 51 -16.70 5.62 5.68
N GLY A 52 -15.89 4.97 4.83
CA GLY A 52 -14.95 5.67 3.97
C GLY A 52 -13.78 6.30 4.73
N ASP A 53 -13.49 5.80 5.95
CA ASP A 53 -12.37 6.31 6.74
C ASP A 53 -11.03 5.88 6.12
N HIS A 54 -10.39 6.82 5.43
CA HIS A 54 -9.07 6.63 4.83
C HIS A 54 -7.92 6.71 5.85
N GLY A 55 -8.23 7.01 7.11
CA GLY A 55 -7.24 7.34 8.13
C GLY A 55 -6.61 8.71 7.89
N ARG A 56 -5.44 8.94 8.48
CA ARG A 56 -4.67 10.18 8.28
C ARG A 56 -4.04 10.21 6.89
N ASP A 57 -4.03 11.39 6.29
CA ASP A 57 -3.27 11.64 5.07
C ASP A 57 -1.78 11.33 5.30
N ALA A 58 -1.21 10.55 4.39
CA ALA A 58 0.14 10.04 4.51
C ALA A 58 1.19 11.15 4.42
N PHE A 59 0.97 12.16 3.58
CA PHE A 59 1.91 13.28 3.43
C PHE A 59 1.86 14.19 4.65
N ALA A 60 0.66 14.51 5.15
CA ALA A 60 0.51 15.30 6.38
C ALA A 60 1.14 14.59 7.60
N LEU A 61 1.03 13.26 7.69
CA LEU A 61 1.69 12.48 8.74
C LEU A 61 3.22 12.55 8.62
N LEU A 62 3.76 12.42 7.41
CA LEU A 62 5.20 12.47 7.17
C LEU A 62 5.76 13.87 7.48
N ASP A 63 5.06 14.92 7.07
CA ASP A 63 5.42 16.31 7.38
C ASP A 63 5.50 16.52 8.91
N ASP A 64 4.55 15.99 9.69
CA ASP A 64 4.57 16.06 11.16
C ASP A 64 5.76 15.32 11.77
N LEU A 65 6.19 14.19 11.20
CA LEU A 65 7.32 13.40 11.69
C LEU A 65 8.67 14.02 11.36
N GLU A 66 8.75 14.84 10.31
CA GLU A 66 9.95 15.59 9.93
C GLU A 66 10.12 16.91 10.72
N GLN A 67 9.10 17.35 11.47
CA GLN A 67 9.24 18.47 12.40
C GLN A 67 10.08 18.07 13.63
N PRO A 68 11.08 18.88 14.03
CA PRO A 68 11.81 18.64 15.27
C PRO A 68 10.87 18.79 16.47
N LEU A 69 10.95 17.83 17.41
CA LEU A 69 10.23 17.81 18.70
C LEU A 69 10.48 19.06 19.55
#